data_AF-A0A523XJQ8-F1
#
_entry.id   AF-A0A523XJQ8-F1
#
_cell.length_a   1.000
_cell.length_b   1.000
_cell.length_c   1.000
_cell.angle_alpha   90.00
_cell.angle_beta   90.00
_cell.angle_gamma   90.00
#
_symmetry.space_group_name_H-M   'P 1'
#
loop_
_entity.id
_entity.type
_entity.pdbx_description
1 polymer ?
#
loop_
_entity_poly.entity_id
_entity_poly.type
_entity_poly.pdbx_seq_one_letter_code
_entity_poly.pdbx_strand_id
1 'polypeptide(L)'
;EVRPARFAATPYIEIIEAGGSDVVANGSFSRLEKADDDYLMGYLRLTKMVTFGIEPLYTYLLVKENEVKSIRMVMVGKLYGIPGQMIRERLPIMF
;
A
#
# COMPACT_ATOMS: atom_id res chain seq x y z
N GLU A 1 -13.49 16.28 9.22
CA GLU A 1 -12.59 15.66 10.22
C GLU A 1 -12.50 14.17 9.97
N VAL A 2 -11.30 13.61 9.88
CA VAL A 2 -11.11 12.15 10.00
C VAL A 2 -11.29 11.78 11.46
N ARG A 3 -12.05 10.71 11.73
CA ARG A 3 -12.26 10.17 13.08
C ARG A 3 -11.70 8.76 13.16
N PRO A 4 -10.39 8.59 13.42
CA PRO A 4 -9.74 7.27 13.50
C PRO A 4 -10.40 6.36 14.54
N ALA A 5 -10.95 6.95 15.61
CA ALA A 5 -11.68 6.24 16.67
C ALA A 5 -12.83 5.34 16.17
N ARG A 6 -13.42 5.62 15.00
CA ARG A 6 -14.45 4.74 14.41
C ARG A 6 -13.89 3.39 13.92
N PHE A 7 -12.59 3.35 13.62
CA PHE A 7 -11.89 2.17 13.14
C PHE A 7 -11.11 1.46 14.25
N ALA A 8 -11.22 1.91 15.50
CA ALA A 8 -10.46 1.37 16.63
C ALA A 8 -10.70 -0.12 16.90
N ALA A 9 -11.88 -0.64 16.54
CA ALA A 9 -12.19 -2.06 16.66
C ALA A 9 -11.76 -2.90 15.43
N THR A 10 -11.10 -2.29 14.45
CA THR A 10 -10.71 -2.92 13.18
C THR A 10 -9.20 -2.85 13.00
N PRO A 11 -8.60 -3.79 12.23
CA PRO A 11 -7.17 -3.74 11.95
C PRO A 11 -6.76 -2.57 11.03
N TYR A 12 -7.72 -1.79 10.51
CA TYR A 12 -7.48 -0.66 9.62
C TYR A 12 -7.16 0.66 10.35
N ILE A 13 -7.17 0.68 11.69
CA ILE A 13 -6.88 1.91 12.44
C ILE A 13 -5.51 2.48 12.08
N GLU A 14 -4.48 1.64 11.95
CA GLU A 14 -3.11 2.06 11.62
C GLU A 14 -3.04 2.72 10.23
N ILE A 15 -3.79 2.18 9.25
CA ILE A 15 -3.86 2.71 7.88
C ILE A 15 -4.51 4.11 7.89
N ILE A 16 -5.63 4.23 8.61
CA ILE A 16 -6.41 5.48 8.68
C ILE A 16 -5.65 6.55 9.47
N GLU A 17 -4.89 6.18 10.51
CA GLU A 17 -4.00 7.11 11.21
C GLU A 17 -2.82 7.55 10.34
N ALA A 18 -2.25 6.63 9.56
CA ALA A 18 -1.11 6.93 8.68
C ALA A 18 -1.47 7.88 7.52
N GLY A 19 -2.66 7.73 6.94
CA GLY A 19 -3.03 8.45 5.71
C GLY A 19 -4.27 9.33 5.77
N GLY A 20 -5.18 9.10 6.73
CA GLY A 20 -6.49 9.78 6.75
C GLY A 20 -6.37 11.29 6.98
N SER A 21 -5.47 11.72 7.85
CA SER A 21 -5.22 13.14 8.13
C SER A 21 -4.79 13.91 6.87
N ASP A 22 -3.98 13.30 6.02
CA ASP A 22 -3.49 13.91 4.77
C ASP A 22 -4.59 14.07 3.73
N VAL A 23 -5.56 13.16 3.70
CA VAL A 23 -6.73 13.26 2.81
C VAL A 23 -7.56 14.49 3.18
N VAL A 24 -7.78 14.74 4.47
CA VAL A 24 -8.58 15.89 4.92
C VAL A 24 -7.80 17.20 4.82
N ALA A 25 -6.50 17.19 5.12
CA ALA A 25 -5.68 18.40 5.10
C ALA A 25 -5.31 18.84 3.67
N ASN A 26 -4.91 17.90 2.81
CA ASN A 26 -4.29 18.19 1.52
C ASN A 26 -5.12 17.69 0.32
N GLY A 27 -6.24 16.99 0.55
CA GLY A 27 -7.04 16.37 -0.52
C GLY A 27 -6.32 15.22 -1.23
N SER A 28 -5.22 14.71 -0.67
CA SER A 28 -4.35 13.73 -1.31
C SER A 28 -4.49 12.36 -0.67
N PHE A 29 -4.76 11.34 -1.50
CA PHE A 29 -4.87 9.95 -1.08
C PHE A 29 -3.53 9.20 -1.09
N SER A 30 -2.45 9.79 -1.59
CA SER A 30 -1.20 9.07 -1.82
C SER A 30 -0.62 8.38 -0.58
N ARG A 31 -0.69 9.00 0.61
CA ARG A 31 -0.22 8.35 1.84
C ARG A 31 -1.14 7.22 2.29
N LEU A 32 -2.45 7.39 2.12
CA LEU A 32 -3.43 6.37 2.49
C LEU A 32 -3.31 5.15 1.60
N GLU A 33 -3.21 5.34 0.28
CA GLU A 33 -3.01 4.25 -0.69
C GLU A 33 -1.73 3.47 -0.41
N LYS A 34 -0.63 4.17 -0.10
CA LYS A 34 0.61 3.51 0.27
C LYS A 34 0.45 2.69 1.56
N ALA A 35 -0.17 3.25 2.59
CA ALA A 35 -0.38 2.54 3.85
C ALA A 35 -1.26 1.29 3.68
N ASP A 36 -2.25 1.35 2.79
CA ASP A 36 -3.09 0.20 2.43
C ASP A 36 -2.30 -0.88 1.67
N ASP A 37 -1.53 -0.50 0.65
CA ASP A 37 -0.65 -1.41 -0.09
C ASP A 37 0.37 -2.09 0.87
N ASP A 38 0.98 -1.31 1.77
CA ASP A 38 1.96 -1.80 2.76
C ASP A 38 1.32 -2.80 3.73
N TYR A 39 0.11 -2.51 4.20
CA TYR A 39 -0.67 -3.40 5.06
C TYR A 39 -0.99 -4.72 4.34
N LEU A 40 -1.47 -4.66 3.09
CA LEU A 40 -1.80 -5.85 2.30
C LEU A 40 -0.56 -6.71 2.06
N MET A 41 0.57 -6.11 1.68
CA MET A 41 1.83 -6.85 1.48
C MET A 41 2.30 -7.49 2.78
N GLY A 42 2.19 -6.78 3.91
CA GLY A 42 2.47 -7.32 5.25
C GLY A 42 1.59 -8.51 5.59
N TYR A 43 0.29 -8.41 5.35
CA TYR A 43 -0.66 -9.50 5.59
C TYR A 43 -0.37 -10.72 4.73
N LEU A 44 -0.13 -10.53 3.42
CA LEU A 44 0.18 -11.62 2.52
C LEU A 44 1.46 -12.36 2.93
N ARG A 45 2.42 -11.71 3.61
CA ARG A 45 3.68 -12.38 4.00
C ARG A 45 3.47 -13.55 4.95
N LEU A 46 2.34 -13.57 5.66
CA LEU A 46 1.94 -14.67 6.53
C LEU A 46 1.74 -15.98 5.74
N THR A 47 1.36 -15.90 4.46
CA THR A 47 1.14 -17.10 3.62
C THR A 47 2.44 -17.79 3.21
N LYS A 48 3.62 -17.19 3.46
CA LYS A 48 4.93 -17.85 3.26
C LYS A 48 5.07 -19.15 4.05
N MET A 49 4.33 -19.31 5.15
CA MET A 49 4.33 -20.52 5.97
C MET A 49 3.31 -21.58 5.51
N VAL A 50 2.44 -21.25 4.55
CA VAL A 50 1.41 -22.15 4.01
C VAL A 50 1.95 -22.83 2.75
N THR A 51 2.07 -24.15 2.78
CA THR A 51 2.67 -24.93 1.69
C THR A 51 1.64 -25.49 0.70
N PHE A 52 0.37 -25.58 1.09
CA PHE A 52 -0.70 -26.14 0.27
C PHE A 52 -1.98 -25.30 0.41
N GLY A 53 -2.78 -25.24 -0.66
CA GLY A 53 -4.03 -24.50 -0.69
C GLY A 53 -4.09 -23.50 -1.83
N ILE A 54 -5.16 -22.70 -1.84
CA ILE A 54 -5.36 -21.60 -2.81
C ILE A 54 -4.58 -20.35 -2.40
N GLU A 55 -4.24 -20.24 -1.12
CA GLU A 55 -3.62 -19.08 -0.49
C GLU A 55 -2.26 -18.72 -1.11
N PRO A 56 -1.33 -19.66 -1.39
CA PRO A 56 -0.06 -19.32 -2.04
C PRO A 56 -0.25 -18.86 -3.49
N LEU A 57 -1.20 -19.44 -4.22
CA LEU A 57 -1.51 -19.06 -5.61
C LEU A 57 -2.10 -17.65 -5.68
N TYR A 58 -3.07 -17.36 -4.82
CA TYR A 58 -3.69 -16.05 -4.75
C TYR A 58 -2.70 -14.98 -4.25
N THR A 59 -1.86 -15.32 -3.26
CA THR A 59 -0.79 -14.44 -2.81
C THR A 59 0.16 -14.11 -3.95
N TYR A 60 0.60 -15.11 -4.71
CA TYR A 60 1.47 -14.89 -5.86
C TYR A 60 0.85 -13.89 -6.85
N LEU A 61 -0.42 -14.07 -7.20
CA LEU A 61 -1.12 -13.15 -8.11
C LEU A 61 -1.08 -11.70 -7.60
N LEU A 62 -1.48 -11.46 -6.35
CA LEU A 62 -1.52 -10.13 -5.75
C LEU A 62 -0.14 -9.48 -5.64
N VAL A 63 0.88 -10.27 -5.29
CA VAL A 63 2.27 -9.78 -5.24
C VAL A 63 2.75 -9.36 -6.63
N LYS A 64 2.45 -10.15 -7.67
CA LYS A 64 2.79 -9.80 -9.05
C LYS A 64 2.06 -8.55 -9.52
N GLU A 65 0.79 -8.35 -9.15
CA GLU A 65 0.07 -7.11 -9.45
C GLU A 65 0.72 -5.89 -8.79
N ASN A 66 1.18 -6.02 -7.54
CA ASN A 66 1.88 -4.95 -6.83
C ASN A 66 3.23 -4.61 -7.47
N GLU A 67 3.99 -5.61 -7.95
CA GLU A 67 5.23 -5.37 -8.71
C GLU A 67 4.96 -4.56 -9.98
N VAL A 68 3.94 -4.94 -10.76
CA VAL A 68 3.56 -4.24 -11.99
C VAL A 68 3.10 -2.81 -11.68
N LYS A 69 2.32 -2.62 -10.60
CA LYS A 69 1.90 -1.30 -10.12
C LYS A 69 3.11 -0.42 -9.76
N SER A 70 4.07 -0.98 -9.04
CA SER A 70 5.31 -0.29 -8.63
C SER A 70 6.16 0.14 -9.84
N ILE A 71 6.35 -0.75 -10.82
CA ILE A 71 7.07 -0.44 -12.06
C ILE A 71 6.35 0.70 -12.79
N ARG A 72 5.02 0.63 -12.91
CA ARG A 72 4.21 1.68 -13.55
C ARG A 72 4.38 3.03 -12.86
N MET A 73 4.36 3.08 -11.52
CA MET A 73 4.59 4.31 -10.76
C MET A 73 5.95 4.93 -11.07
N VAL A 74 7.02 4.11 -11.12
CA VAL A 74 8.36 4.57 -11.50
C VAL A 74 8.39 5.09 -12.94
N MET A 75 7.78 4.36 -13.89
CA MET A 75 7.74 4.76 -15.30
C MET A 75 7.02 6.10 -15.49
N VAL A 76 5.83 6.24 -14.93
CA VAL A 76 5.03 7.48 -15.00
C VAL A 76 5.80 8.62 -14.34
N GLY A 77 6.34 8.41 -13.14
CA GLY A 77 7.10 9.43 -12.44
C GLY A 77 8.32 9.92 -13.23
N LYS A 78 9.06 9.00 -13.87
CA LYS A 78 10.18 9.35 -14.76
C LYS A 78 9.72 10.07 -16.01
N LEU A 79 8.61 9.65 -16.63
CA LEU A 79 8.06 10.27 -17.83
C LEU A 79 7.64 11.72 -17.61
N TYR A 80 7.14 12.04 -16.41
CA TYR A 80 6.77 13.41 -16.02
C TYR A 80 7.89 14.19 -15.29
N GLY A 81 9.12 13.65 -15.24
CA GLY A 81 10.26 14.33 -14.62
C GLY A 81 10.14 14.53 -13.10
N ILE A 82 9.35 13.71 -12.42
CA ILE A 82 9.22 13.75 -10.96
C ILE A 82 10.56 13.35 -10.31
N PRO A 83 11.06 14.09 -9.29
CA PRO A 83 12.28 13.73 -8.59
C PRO A 83 12.23 12.29 -8.04
N GLY A 84 13.31 11.53 -8.22
CA GLY A 84 13.37 10.13 -7.81
C GLY A 84 13.09 9.89 -6.33
N GLN A 85 13.43 10.84 -5.47
CA GLN A 85 13.13 10.79 -4.03
C GLN A 85 11.61 10.80 -3.77
N MET A 86 10.87 11.67 -4.44
CA MET A 86 9.41 11.74 -4.30
C MET A 86 8.71 10.49 -4.84
N ILE A 87 9.23 9.90 -5.92
CA ILE A 87 8.72 8.62 -6.43
C ILE A 87 8.95 7.53 -5.38
N ARG A 88 10.15 7.48 -4.79
CA ARG A 88 10.54 6.46 -3.81
C ARG A 88 9.73 6.53 -2.52
N GLU A 89 9.39 7.74 -2.06
CA GLU A 89 8.54 7.94 -0.88
C GLU A 89 7.13 7.36 -1.07
N ARG A 90 6.65 7.28 -2.32
CA ARG A 90 5.31 6.77 -2.67
C ARG A 90 5.28 5.28 -2.99
N LEU A 91 6.43 4.65 -3.22
CA LEU A 91 6.47 3.23 -3.50
C LEU A 91 6.10 2.42 -2.25
N PRO A 92 5.21 1.41 -2.39
CA PRO A 92 4.90 0.49 -1.31
C PRO A 92 6.06 -0.48 -1.07
N ILE A 93 6.01 -1.16 0.08
CA ILE A 93 6.91 -2.22 0.47
C ILE A 93 6.76 -3.39 -0.51
N MET A 94 7.88 -3.98 -0.92
CA MET A 94 7.87 -5.22 -1.70
C MET A 94 7.73 -6.44 -0.79
N PHE A 95 7.02 -7.46 -1.30
CA PHE A 95 6.75 -8.73 -0.62
C PHE A 95 8.00 -9.54 -0.28
#